data_AF-A0A959I3H0-F1
#
_entry.id   AF-A0A959I3H0-F1
#
_cell.length_a   1.000
_cell.length_b   1.000
_cell.length_c   1.000
_cell.angle_alpha   90.00
_cell.angle_beta   90.00
_cell.angle_gamma   90.00
#
_symmetry.space_group_name_H-M   'P 1'
#
loop_
_entity.id
_entity.type
_entity.pdbx_description
1 polymer ?
#
loop_
_entity_poly.entity_id
_entity_poly.type
_entity_poly.pdbx_seq_one_letter_code
_entity_poly.pdbx_strand_id
1 'polypeptide(L)' 'MQKALELIREGKLNVSEISYQTGFSSLGHFSRSFKKAYGKSPSEV' A
#
# COMPACT_ATOMS: atom_id res chain seq x y z
N MET A 1 -7.34 1.70 3.86
CA MET A 1 -6.32 2.44 3.08
C MET A 1 -5.44 3.35 3.93
N GLN A 2 -5.98 4.09 4.91
CA GLN A 2 -5.17 4.96 5.77
C GLN A 2 -4.01 4.22 6.46
N LYS A 3 -4.29 3.05 7.04
CA LYS A 3 -3.25 2.22 7.67
C LYS A 3 -2.12 1.80 6.72
N ALA A 4 -2.43 1.59 5.43
CA ALA A 4 -1.42 1.26 4.43
C ALA A 4 -0.48 2.44 4.19
N LEU A 5 -1.03 3.65 4.11
CA LEU A 5 -0.26 4.89 3.94
C LEU A 5 0.65 5.15 5.14
N GLU A 6 0.16 4.92 6.36
CA GLU A 6 0.97 5.05 7.58
C GLU A 6 2.16 4.08 7.58
N LEU A 7 1.94 2.82 7.24
CA LEU A 7 3.00 1.80 7.18
C LEU A 7 4.03 2.09 6.08
N ILE A 8 3.60 2.60 4.92
CA ILE A 8 4.51 3.01 3.85
C ILE A 8 5.38 4.18 4.31
N ARG A 9 4.78 5.19 4.94
CA ARG A 9 5.49 6.36 5.48
C ARG A 9 6.44 6.01 6.62
N GLU A 10 6.10 4.99 7.39
CA GLU A 10 6.98 4.49 8.46
C GLU A 10 8.23 3.82 7.88
N GLY A 11 8.19 3.34 6.63
CA GLY A 11 9.34 2.77 5.92
C GLY A 11 9.86 1.45 6.49
N LYS A 12 9.16 0.86 7.47
CA LYS A 12 9.56 -0.39 8.12
C LYS A 12 9.17 -1.64 7.35
N LEU A 13 8.18 -1.53 6.47
CA LEU A 13 7.60 -2.65 5.72
C LEU A 13 7.66 -2.37 4.22
N ASN A 14 7.94 -3.42 3.45
CA ASN A 14 7.85 -3.34 2.00
C ASN A 14 6.38 -3.36 1.55
N VAL A 15 6.11 -2.78 0.39
CA VAL A 15 4.75 -2.67 -0.20
C VAL A 15 4.03 -4.02 -0.26
N SER A 16 4.77 -5.12 -0.46
CA SER A 16 4.23 -6.49 -0.42
C SER A 16 3.67 -6.85 0.95
N GLU A 17 4.45 -6.67 2.01
CA GLU A 17 4.02 -6.93 3.38
C GLU A 17 2.78 -6.12 3.75
N ILE A 18 2.78 -4.83 3.37
CA ILE A 18 1.69 -3.90 3.62
C ILE A 18 0.42 -4.34 2.88
N SER A 19 0.55 -4.85 1.66
CA SER A 19 -0.58 -5.40 0.90
C SER A 19 -1.24 -6.58 1.64
N TYR A 20 -0.43 -7.52 2.15
CA TYR A 20 -0.94 -8.64 2.94
C TYR A 20 -1.57 -8.19 4.27
N GLN A 21 -0.92 -7.27 4.99
CA GLN A 21 -1.41 -6.74 6.26
C GLN A 21 -2.73 -5.98 6.13
N THR A 22 -3.00 -5.40 4.97
CA THR A 22 -4.19 -4.59 4.71
C THR A 22 -5.32 -5.40 4.08
N GLY A 23 -5.16 -6.73 3.96
CA GLY A 23 -6.17 -7.66 3.49
C GLY A 23 -6.19 -7.89 1.98
N PHE A 24 -5.14 -7.50 1.26
CA PHE A 24 -5.01 -7.78 -0.17
C PHE A 24 -4.25 -9.08 -0.40
N SER A 25 -4.79 -9.93 -1.27
CA SER A 25 -4.12 -11.17 -1.69
C SER A 25 -3.08 -10.98 -2.79
N SER A 26 -2.92 -9.75 -3.32
CA SER A 26 -1.98 -9.45 -4.39
C SER A 26 -1.58 -7.98 -4.43
N LEU A 27 -0.27 -7.75 -4.63
CA LEU A 27 0.34 -6.43 -4.77
C LEU A 27 -0.33 -5.59 -5.87
N GLY A 28 -0.68 -6.21 -7.01
CA GLY A 28 -1.33 -5.51 -8.12
C GLY A 28 -2.71 -4.94 -7.77
N HIS A 29 -3.51 -5.66 -6.97
CA HIS A 29 -4.80 -5.16 -6.47
C HIS A 29 -4.59 -4.02 -5.48
N PHE A 30 -3.65 -4.20 -4.56
CA PHE A 30 -3.29 -3.18 -3.59
C PHE A 30 -2.82 -1.90 -4.28
N SER A 31 -1.84 -1.96 -5.18
CA SER A 31 -1.30 -0.78 -5.87
C SER A 31 -2.35 -0.03 -6.67
N ARG A 32 -3.25 -0.73 -7.37
CA ARG A 32 -4.36 -0.09 -8.10
C ARG A 32 -5.32 0.62 -7.14
N SER A 33 -5.68 -0.04 -6.04
CA SER A 33 -6.61 0.51 -5.05
C SER A 33 -5.98 1.68 -4.28
N PHE A 34 -4.70 1.58 -3.93
CA PHE A 34 -3.93 2.64 -3.27
C PHE A 34 -3.77 3.86 -4.18
N LYS A 35 -3.41 3.65 -5.47
CA LYS A 35 -3.35 4.72 -6.45
C LYS A 35 -4.71 5.38 -6.70
N LYS A 36 -5.80 4.62 -6.68
CA LYS A 36 -7.17 5.17 -6.77
C LYS A 36 -7.53 6.01 -5.55
N ALA A 37 -7.04 5.64 -4.37
CA ALA A 37 -7.32 6.36 -3.11
C ALA A 37 -6.44 7.60 -2.90
N TYR A 38 -5.16 7.57 -3.31
CA TYR A 38 -4.16 8.60 -3.00
C TYR A 38 -3.54 9.29 -4.22
N GLY A 39 -3.90 8.88 -5.43
CA GLY A 39 -3.40 9.44 -6.69
C GLY A 39 -1.98 9.00 -7.09
N LYS A 40 -1.24 8.37 -6.18
CA LYS A 40 0.15 7.91 -6.37
C LYS A 40 0.29 6.43 -6.07
N SER A 41 1.26 5.75 -6.68
CA SER A 41 1.53 4.35 -6.37
C SER A 41 2.17 4.24 -4.98
N PRO A 42 1.95 3.14 -4.25
CA PRO A 42 2.53 2.97 -2.91
C PRO A 42 4.08 2.91 -2.91
N SER A 43 4.71 2.70 -4.07
CA SER A 43 6.17 2.80 -4.25
C SER A 43 6.67 4.23 -4.52
N GLU A 44 5.77 5.20 -4.73
CA GLU A 44 6.08 6.61 -5.01
C GLU A 44 5.82 7.52 -3.81
N VAL A 45 5.33 6.95 -2.70
CA VAL A 45 5.06 7.63 -1.43
C VAL A 45 6.19 7.34 -0.46
#